data_AF-A0A2K2DPJ3-F1
#
_entry.id   AF-A0A2K2DPJ3-F1
#
_cell.length_a   1.000
_cell.length_b   1.000
_cell.length_c   1.000
_cell.angle_alpha   90.00
_cell.angle_beta   90.00
_cell.angle_gamma   90.00
#
_symmetry.space_group_name_H-M   'P 1'
#
loop_
_entity.id
_entity.type
_entity.pdbx_description
1 polymer ?
#
loop_
_entity_poly.entity_id
_entity_poly.type
_entity_poly.pdbx_seq_one_letter_code
_entity_poly.pdbx_strand_id
1 'polypeptide(L)'
;MSRPVWAAVLARWEEPDWLPSTDNLPAEWWASRLVSSQCDLATAIVLVWWMLWKHRNAIVFDGASPDVARVLRSIVVDGSLWRSGGLFKG
;
A
#
# COMPACT_ATOMS: atom_id res chain seq x y z
N MET A 1 7.99 9.48 -2.76
CA MET A 1 7.27 8.43 -3.53
C MET A 1 6.18 7.71 -2.75
N SER A 2 6.40 7.30 -1.50
CA SER A 2 5.40 6.53 -0.73
C SER A 2 4.17 7.34 -0.33
N ARG A 3 4.34 8.61 0.10
CA ARG A 3 3.24 9.47 0.55
C ARG A 3 2.13 9.68 -0.50
N PRO A 4 2.42 9.99 -1.79
CA PRO A 4 1.37 10.06 -2.83
C PRO A 4 0.63 8.74 -3.08
N VAL A 5 1.32 7.59 -2.97
CA VAL A 5 0.67 6.27 -3.10
C VAL A 5 -0.30 6.04 -1.95
N TRP A 6 0.13 6.29 -0.71
CA TRP A 6 -0.71 6.15 0.47
C TRP A 6 -1.90 7.11 0.45
N ALA A 7 -1.70 8.37 0.07
CA ALA A 7 -2.80 9.33 -0.06
C ALA A 7 -3.88 8.83 -1.04
N ALA A 8 -3.48 8.30 -2.20
CA ALA A 8 -4.41 7.80 -3.21
C ALA A 8 -5.11 6.48 -2.83
N VAL A 9 -4.49 5.66 -1.98
CA VAL A 9 -5.10 4.44 -1.43
C VAL A 9 -6.07 4.79 -0.31
N LEU A 10 -5.65 5.60 0.66
CA LEU A 10 -6.47 6.01 1.79
C LEU A 10 -7.71 6.80 1.37
N ALA A 11 -7.59 7.66 0.36
CA ALA A 11 -8.75 8.35 -0.22
C ALA A 11 -9.78 7.38 -0.82
N ARG A 12 -9.35 6.21 -1.33
CA ARG A 12 -10.26 5.16 -1.82
C ARG A 12 -10.87 4.32 -0.71
N TRP A 13 -10.28 4.35 0.48
CA TRP A 13 -10.81 3.67 1.67
C TRP A 13 -11.66 4.60 2.53
N GLU A 14 -11.90 5.84 2.07
CA GLU A 14 -12.63 6.87 2.83
C GLU A 14 -11.96 7.26 4.16
N GLU A 15 -10.65 7.02 4.28
CA GLU A 15 -9.86 7.27 5.49
C GLU A 15 -8.69 8.23 5.22
N PRO A 16 -8.92 9.45 4.70
CA PRO A 16 -7.85 10.39 4.36
C PRO A 16 -7.07 10.87 5.59
N ASP A 17 -7.70 10.90 6.76
CA ASP A 17 -7.11 11.32 8.05
C ASP A 17 -6.03 10.34 8.56
N TRP A 18 -5.94 9.17 7.93
CA TRP A 18 -4.91 8.17 8.22
C TRP A 18 -3.57 8.51 7.57
N LEU A 19 -3.47 9.57 6.77
CA LEU A 19 -2.19 9.97 6.22
C LEU A 19 -1.37 10.71 7.30
N PRO A 20 -0.26 10.15 7.84
CA PRO A 20 0.53 10.85 8.84
C PRO A 20 1.10 12.16 8.29
N SER A 21 1.18 13.19 9.13
CA SER A 21 1.62 14.54 8.73
C SER A 21 3.09 14.61 8.32
N THR A 22 3.92 13.66 8.75
CA THR A 22 5.35 13.59 8.43
C THR A 22 5.62 12.74 7.19
N ASP A 23 6.65 13.11 6.41
CA ASP A 23 7.09 12.37 5.21
C ASP A 23 7.63 10.96 5.52
N ASN A 24 8.11 10.75 6.75
CA ASN A 24 8.46 9.44 7.28
C ASN A 24 7.23 8.81 7.92
N LEU A 25 6.50 7.99 7.15
CA LEU A 25 5.46 7.10 7.68
C LEU A 25 6.09 6.16 8.72
N PRO A 26 5.84 6.33 10.04
CA PRO A 26 6.53 5.52 11.05
C PRO A 26 6.02 4.08 10.99
N ALA A 27 6.94 3.10 11.06
CA ALA A 27 6.57 1.68 11.07
C ALA A 27 5.62 1.34 12.24
N GLU A 28 5.86 1.97 13.39
CA GLU A 28 5.04 1.83 14.60
C GLU A 28 3.60 2.35 14.41
N TRP A 29 3.44 3.40 13.59
CA TRP A 29 2.14 3.96 13.27
C TRP A 29 1.30 2.94 12.47
N TRP A 30 1.88 2.27 11.47
CA TRP A 30 1.19 1.21 10.74
C TRP A 30 0.97 -0.06 11.56
N ALA A 31 1.94 -0.45 12.40
CA ALA A 31 1.84 -1.63 13.25
C ALA A 31 0.63 -1.56 14.18
N SER A 32 0.38 -0.39 14.79
CA SER A 32 -0.80 -0.19 15.64
C SER A 32 -2.13 -0.31 14.89
N ARG A 33 -2.20 0.09 13.61
CA ARG A 33 -3.43 -0.03 12.80
C ARG A 33 -3.66 -1.44 12.26
N LEU A 34 -2.58 -2.14 11.91
CA LEU A 34 -2.65 -3.55 11.49
C LEU A 34 -3.26 -4.42 12.60
N VAL A 35 -2.86 -4.18 13.85
CA VAL A 35 -3.35 -4.91 15.03
C VAL A 35 -4.84 -4.64 15.30
N SER A 36 -5.34 -3.44 14.98
CA SER A 36 -6.75 -3.08 15.21
C SER A 36 -7.66 -3.26 13.99
N SER A 37 -7.11 -3.64 12.84
CA SER A 37 -7.85 -3.73 11.58
C SER A 37 -8.53 -5.08 11.35
N GLN A 38 -9.63 -5.08 10.59
CA GLN A 38 -10.18 -6.32 10.04
C GLN A 38 -9.14 -7.00 9.13
N CYS A 39 -9.14 -8.34 9.05
CA CYS A 39 -8.14 -9.12 8.30
C CYS A 39 -7.93 -8.62 6.86
N ASP A 40 -8.98 -8.14 6.22
CA ASP A 40 -8.93 -7.61 4.85
C ASP A 40 -8.21 -6.28 4.73
N LEU A 41 -8.41 -5.38 5.69
CA LEU A 41 -7.68 -4.11 5.74
C LEU A 41 -6.20 -4.36 6.04
N ALA A 42 -5.87 -5.29 6.95
CA ALA A 42 -4.49 -5.70 7.18
C ALA A 42 -3.85 -6.26 5.90
N THR A 43 -4.57 -7.12 5.18
CA THR A 43 -4.13 -7.71 3.91
C THR A 43 -3.91 -6.64 2.84
N ALA A 44 -4.80 -5.65 2.76
CA ALA A 44 -4.67 -4.53 1.83
C ALA A 44 -3.46 -3.63 2.16
N ILE A 45 -3.21 -3.34 3.43
CA ILE A 45 -2.03 -2.56 3.88
C ILE A 45 -0.74 -3.31 3.53
N VAL A 46 -0.69 -4.62 3.77
CA VAL A 46 0.45 -5.47 3.39
C VAL A 46 0.69 -5.45 1.88
N LEU A 47 -0.37 -5.52 1.07
CA LEU A 47 -0.28 -5.41 -0.39
C LEU A 47 0.38 -4.09 -0.84
N VAL A 48 -0.04 -2.96 -0.26
CA VAL A 48 0.50 -1.64 -0.61
C VAL A 48 1.98 -1.53 -0.25
N TRP A 49 2.37 -2.00 0.94
CA TRP A 49 3.77 -2.08 1.34
C TRP A 49 4.60 -2.97 0.41
N TRP A 50 4.06 -4.12 0.04
CA TRP A 50 4.70 -5.05 -0.88
C TRP A 50 4.92 -4.40 -2.26
N MET A 51 3.94 -3.67 -2.80
CA MET A 51 4.10 -2.96 -4.08
C MET A 51 5.14 -1.84 -4.00
N LEU A 52 5.16 -1.07 -2.90
CA LEU A 52 6.17 -0.03 -2.69
C LEU A 52 7.59 -0.62 -2.59
N TRP A 53 7.75 -1.74 -1.90
CA TRP A 53 9.01 -2.45 -1.79
C TRP A 53 9.48 -2.97 -3.15
N LYS A 54 8.61 -3.65 -3.91
CA LYS A 54 8.93 -4.13 -5.27
C LYS A 54 9.38 -2.98 -6.18
N HIS A 55 8.66 -1.85 -6.17
CA HIS A 55 9.00 -0.70 -7.01
C HIS A 55 10.33 -0.05 -6.61
N ARG A 56 10.60 0.07 -5.30
CA ARG A 56 11.91 0.57 -4.81
C ARG A 56 13.06 -0.33 -5.25
N ASN A 57 12.88 -1.65 -5.20
CA ASN A 57 13.89 -2.58 -5.69
C ASN A 57 14.11 -2.44 -7.20
N ALA A 58 13.05 -2.31 -8.00
CA ALA A 58 13.19 -2.10 -9.44
C ALA A 58 13.95 -0.80 -9.78
N ILE A 59 13.78 0.27 -8.98
CA ILE A 59 14.58 1.50 -9.16
C ILE A 59 16.07 1.23 -8.92
N VAL A 60 16.39 0.52 -7.84
CA VAL A 60 17.78 0.28 -7.41
C VAL A 60 18.47 -0.75 -8.31
N PHE A 61 17.80 -1.84 -8.65
CA PHE A 61 18.40 -2.98 -9.33
C PHE A 61 18.20 -2.97 -10.85
N ASP A 62 17.08 -2.41 -11.35
CA ASP A 62 16.73 -2.45 -12.77
C ASP A 62 16.81 -1.05 -13.44
N GLY A 63 17.25 -0.02 -12.71
CA GLY A 63 17.32 1.36 -13.21
C GLY A 63 15.95 1.97 -13.53
N ALA A 64 14.86 1.42 -12.97
CA ALA A 64 13.53 1.97 -13.18
C ALA A 64 13.42 3.40 -12.61
N SER A 65 12.59 4.23 -13.24
CA SER A 65 12.30 5.56 -12.71
C SER A 65 11.19 5.52 -11.64
N PRO A 66 11.21 6.44 -10.66
CA PRO A 66 10.08 6.75 -9.79
C PRO A 66 8.75 6.93 -10.56
N ASP A 67 7.79 6.01 -10.42
CA ASP A 67 6.45 6.12 -11.01
C ASP A 67 5.35 5.70 -10.02
N VAL A 68 4.61 6.68 -9.51
CA VAL A 68 3.47 6.48 -8.58
C VAL A 68 2.29 5.79 -9.28
N ALA A 69 2.01 6.14 -10.54
CA ALA A 69 0.88 5.60 -11.28
C ALA A 69 1.09 4.11 -11.57
N ARG A 70 2.33 3.69 -11.85
CA ARG A 70 2.69 2.27 -11.97
C ARG A 70 2.42 1.50 -10.69
N VAL A 71 2.83 2.03 -9.53
CA VAL A 71 2.57 1.37 -8.23
C VAL A 71 1.07 1.23 -7.98
N LEU A 72 0.28 2.29 -8.22
CA LEU A 72 -1.18 2.24 -8.05
C LEU A 72 -1.85 1.21 -8.97
N ARG A 73 -1.42 1.13 -10.25
CA ARG A 73 -1.92 0.09 -11.17
C ARG A 73 -1.61 -1.31 -10.65
N SER A 74 -0.40 -1.56 -10.17
CA SER A 74 -0.02 -2.87 -9.61
C SER A 74 -0.84 -3.22 -8.37
N ILE A 75 -1.14 -2.26 -7.49
CA ILE A 75 -2.00 -2.49 -6.31
C ILE A 75 -3.41 -2.94 -6.75
N VAL A 76 -3.99 -2.30 -7.77
CA VAL A 76 -5.34 -2.65 -8.26
C VAL A 76 -5.36 -4.05 -8.90
N VAL A 77 -4.35 -4.36 -9.72
CA VAL A 77 -4.23 -5.66 -10.40
C VAL A 77 -4.01 -6.78 -9.38
N ASP A 78 -2.96 -6.67 -8.55
CA ASP A 78 -2.62 -7.70 -7.56
C ASP A 78 -3.73 -7.82 -6.50
N GLY A 79 -4.35 -6.72 -6.09
CA GLY A 79 -5.49 -6.75 -5.16
C GLY A 79 -6.72 -7.46 -5.73
N SER A 80 -6.99 -7.34 -7.03
CA SER A 80 -8.08 -8.07 -7.68
C SER A 80 -7.78 -9.57 -7.76
N LEU A 81 -6.52 -9.94 -8.05
CA LEU A 81 -6.07 -11.33 -8.03
C LEU A 81 -6.19 -11.93 -6.63
N TRP A 82 -5.76 -11.21 -5.59
CA TRP A 82 -5.85 -11.67 -4.20
C TRP A 82 -7.31 -11.85 -3.74
N ARG A 83 -8.23 -10.98 -4.19
CA ARG A 83 -9.67 -11.18 -3.95
C ARG A 83 -10.17 -12.46 -4.61
N SER A 84 -9.83 -12.67 -5.88
CA SER A 84 -10.24 -13.88 -6.60
C SER A 84 -9.66 -15.17 -6.02
N GLY A 85 -8.48 -15.09 -5.40
CA GLY A 85 -7.81 -16.20 -4.72
C GLY A 85 -8.24 -16.42 -3.26
N GLY A 86 -9.22 -15.67 -2.75
CA GLY A 86 -9.71 -15.80 -1.37
C GLY A 86 -8.75 -15.30 -0.28
N LEU A 87 -7.77 -14.47 -0.65
CA LEU A 87 -6.84 -13.86 0.30
C LEU A 87 -7.50 -12.76 1.12
N PHE A 88 -8.53 -12.11 0.56
CA PHE A 88 -9.46 -11.28 1.31
C PHE A 88 -10.57 -12.18 1.87
N LYS A 89 -10.63 -12.27 3.20
CA LYS A 89 -11.63 -12.94 4.01
C LYS A 89 -12.69 -11.89 4.39
N GLY A 90 -13.60 -11.61 3.47
CA GLY A 90 -14.75 -10.74 3.72
C GLY A 90 -15.59 -11.22 4.90
#